data_AF-A0A7Y8ISM8-F1
#
_entry.id   AF-A0A7Y8ISM8-F1
#
_cell.length_a   1.000
_cell.length_b   1.000
_cell.length_c   1.000
_cell.angle_alpha   90.00
_cell.angle_beta   90.00
_cell.angle_gamma   90.00
#
_symmetry.space_group_name_H-M   'P 1'
#
loop_
_entity.id
_entity.type
_entity.pdbx_description
1 polymer ?
#
loop_
_entity_poly.entity_id
_entity_poly.type
_entity_poly.pdbx_seq_one_letter_code
_entity_poly.pdbx_strand_id
1 'polypeptide(L)'
;MTLLIEKYASKIRGVLSCFDRMVITGTIPEICHSDAMSSHLRSRGIRIFDYTRFAEPLRDEIRLQAERLAQENGLEIEFIRKK
;
A
#
# COMPACT_ATOMS: atom_id res chain seq x y z
N MET A 1 -10.21 -16.33 -3.12
CA MET A 1 -8.94 -15.57 -3.23
C MET A 1 -8.01 -16.13 -2.16
N THR A 2 -6.85 -16.66 -2.52
CA THR A 2 -5.86 -17.17 -1.55
C THR A 2 -5.03 -16.00 -1.01
N LEU A 3 -4.83 -15.93 0.29
CA LEU A 3 -4.00 -14.88 0.88
C LEU A 3 -2.55 -15.05 0.41
N LEU A 4 -1.81 -13.94 0.28
CA LEU A 4 -0.40 -13.96 -0.12
C LEU A 4 0.43 -14.83 0.83
N ILE A 5 0.10 -14.78 2.13
CA ILE A 5 0.75 -15.52 3.21
C ILE A 5 0.54 -17.03 3.03
N GLU A 6 -0.69 -17.44 2.70
CA GLU A 6 -1.03 -18.84 2.45
C GLU A 6 -0.36 -19.35 1.17
N LYS A 7 -0.43 -18.57 0.09
CA LYS A 7 0.12 -18.92 -1.22
C LYS A 7 1.64 -19.16 -1.17
N TYR A 8 2.35 -18.42 -0.32
CA TYR A 8 3.81 -18.49 -0.21
C TYR A 8 4.28 -19.01 1.15
N ALA A 9 3.44 -19.75 1.88
CA ALA A 9 3.77 -20.25 3.22
C ALA A 9 5.10 -21.02 3.26
N SER A 10 5.39 -21.83 2.25
CA SER A 10 6.67 -22.57 2.14
C SER A 10 7.90 -21.69 1.90
N LYS A 11 7.70 -20.43 1.48
CA LYS A 11 8.77 -19.45 1.23
C LYS A 11 8.91 -18.43 2.37
N ILE A 12 7.95 -18.36 3.29
CA ILE A 12 7.99 -17.44 4.43
C ILE A 12 8.88 -18.04 5.51
N ARG A 13 9.99 -17.35 5.82
CA ARG A 13 10.99 -17.81 6.79
C ARG A 13 10.69 -17.39 8.23
N GLY A 14 9.79 -16.43 8.42
CA GLY A 14 9.41 -15.92 9.73
C GLY A 14 8.66 -14.60 9.66
N VAL A 15 8.43 -14.01 10.83
CA VAL A 15 7.76 -12.71 11.03
C VAL A 15 8.78 -11.75 11.66
N LEU A 16 8.87 -10.54 11.13
CA LEU A 16 9.71 -9.48 11.69
C LEU A 16 8.86 -8.61 12.61
N SER A 17 9.28 -8.44 13.87
CA SER A 17 8.46 -7.83 14.93
C SER A 17 8.92 -6.45 15.42
N CYS A 18 10.08 -5.93 14.99
CA CYS A 18 10.69 -4.76 15.63
C CYS A 18 11.43 -3.79 14.69
N PHE A 19 10.84 -3.42 13.55
CA PHE A 19 11.45 -2.39 12.69
C PHE A 19 10.76 -1.04 12.82
N ASP A 20 11.53 -0.02 13.22
CA ASP A 20 11.15 1.40 13.16
C ASP A 20 10.91 1.89 11.72
N ARG A 21 11.48 1.19 10.71
CA ARG A 21 11.26 1.47 9.28
C ARG A 21 11.51 0.23 8.43
N MET A 22 10.52 -0.12 7.61
CA MET A 22 10.69 -1.10 6.52
C MET A 22 10.86 -0.39 5.18
N VAL A 23 11.97 -0.63 4.49
CA VAL A 23 12.21 -0.16 3.12
C VAL A 23 12.11 -1.37 2.19
N ILE A 24 11.05 -1.42 1.40
CA ILE A 24 10.86 -2.45 0.39
C ILE A 24 11.38 -1.89 -0.94
N THR A 25 12.51 -2.42 -1.40
CA THR A 25 13.12 -2.03 -2.67
C THR A 25 12.69 -3.00 -3.77
N GLY A 26 12.09 -2.48 -4.82
CA GLY A 26 11.69 -3.26 -5.98
C GLY A 26 11.08 -2.37 -7.06
N THR A 27 10.96 -2.89 -8.27
CA THR A 27 10.30 -2.20 -9.38
C THR A 27 8.99 -2.91 -9.67
N ILE A 28 7.90 -2.15 -9.75
CA ILE A 28 6.61 -2.63 -10.26
C ILE A 28 6.44 -2.01 -11.65
N PRO A 29 6.85 -2.68 -12.75
CA PRO A 29 6.95 -2.06 -14.08
C PRO A 29 5.67 -1.39 -14.56
N GLU A 30 4.51 -1.92 -14.14
CA GLU A 30 3.18 -1.44 -14.52
C GLU A 30 2.81 -0.08 -13.92
N ILE A 31 3.47 0.36 -12.84
CA ILE A 31 3.14 1.61 -12.14
C ILE A 31 4.38 2.41 -11.72
N CYS A 32 5.59 1.99 -12.08
CA CYS A 32 6.84 2.60 -11.60
C CYS A 32 7.22 3.92 -12.28
N HIS A 33 6.48 4.35 -13.30
CA HIS A 33 6.67 5.62 -13.99
C HIS A 33 5.33 6.14 -14.55
N SER A 34 5.29 7.43 -14.93
CA SER A 34 4.06 8.11 -15.34
C SER A 34 3.34 7.44 -16.50
N ASP A 35 4.07 6.96 -17.50
CA ASP A 35 3.48 6.39 -18.72
C ASP A 35 2.88 5.00 -18.46
N ALA A 36 3.59 4.14 -17.72
CA ALA A 36 3.03 2.86 -17.30
C ALA A 36 1.81 3.05 -16.41
N MET A 37 1.84 3.96 -15.45
CA MET A 37 0.67 4.26 -14.61
C MET A 37 -0.51 4.76 -15.46
N SER A 38 -0.25 5.65 -16.43
CA SER A 38 -1.27 6.13 -17.36
C SER A 38 -1.86 5.00 -18.21
N SER A 39 -1.01 4.09 -18.71
CA SER A 39 -1.44 2.90 -19.46
C SER A 39 -2.29 1.96 -18.60
N HIS A 40 -1.88 1.74 -17.35
CA HIS A 40 -2.57 0.91 -16.38
C HIS A 40 -3.98 1.45 -16.03
N LEU A 41 -4.13 2.76 -15.89
CA LEU A 41 -5.44 3.38 -15.67
C LEU A 41 -6.32 3.26 -16.92
N ARG A 42 -5.77 3.53 -18.10
CA ARG A 42 -6.50 3.44 -19.38
C ARG A 42 -6.99 2.02 -19.65
N SER A 43 -6.19 1.00 -19.35
CA SER A 43 -6.60 -0.41 -19.53
C SER A 43 -7.78 -0.79 -18.61
N ARG A 44 -8.00 -0.05 -17.53
CA ARG A 44 -9.15 -0.20 -16.61
C ARG A 44 -10.30 0.76 -16.91
N GLY A 45 -10.23 1.51 -18.02
CA GLY A 45 -11.25 2.50 -18.40
C GLY A 45 -11.24 3.78 -17.55
N ILE A 46 -10.18 4.01 -16.78
CA ILE A 46 -10.03 5.19 -15.91
C ILE A 46 -9.26 6.27 -16.68
N ARG A 47 -9.84 7.46 -16.79
CA ARG A 47 -9.15 8.61 -17.39
C ARG A 47 -8.10 9.14 -16.42
N ILE A 48 -7.01 9.66 -16.95
CA ILE A 48 -5.93 10.25 -16.12
C ILE A 48 -6.45 11.37 -15.19
N PHE A 49 -7.45 12.13 -15.64
CA PHE A 49 -8.11 13.17 -14.84
C PHE A 49 -8.95 12.63 -13.69
N ASP A 50 -9.38 11.37 -13.76
CA ASP A 50 -10.10 10.66 -12.70
C ASP A 50 -9.13 9.93 -11.74
N TYR A 51 -7.83 10.20 -11.80
CA TYR A 51 -6.82 9.55 -10.96
C TYR A 51 -7.11 9.66 -9.46
N THR A 52 -7.56 10.83 -8.99
CA THR A 52 -7.88 11.04 -7.57
C THR A 52 -8.94 10.04 -7.09
N ARG A 53 -9.98 9.80 -7.88
CA ARG A 53 -11.04 8.83 -7.58
C ARG A 53 -10.53 7.39 -7.49
N PHE A 54 -9.43 7.08 -8.18
CA PHE A 54 -8.75 5.79 -8.09
C PHE A 54 -7.86 5.70 -6.84
N ALA A 55 -7.09 6.75 -6.53
CA ALA A 55 -6.09 6.73 -5.48
C ALA A 55 -6.65 7.01 -4.08
N GLU A 56 -7.71 7.82 -3.96
CA GLU A 56 -8.33 8.18 -2.68
C GLU A 56 -8.81 6.97 -1.86
N PRO A 57 -9.57 6.01 -2.43
CA PRO A 57 -10.00 4.84 -1.67
C PRO A 57 -8.83 4.00 -1.15
N LEU A 58 -7.77 3.85 -1.95
CA LEU A 58 -6.57 3.09 -1.56
C LEU A 58 -5.82 3.76 -0.41
N ARG A 59 -5.67 5.09 -0.48
CA ARG A 59 -5.08 5.88 0.61
C ARG A 59 -5.91 5.73 1.89
N ASP A 60 -7.22 5.87 1.77
CA ASP A 60 -8.12 5.84 2.92
C ASP A 60 -8.16 4.44 3.55
N GLU A 61 -8.11 3.37 2.74
CA GLU A 61 -7.99 1.99 3.23
C GLU A 61 -6.70 1.78 4.03
N ILE A 62 -5.55 2.24 3.51
CA ILE A 62 -4.26 2.16 4.22
C ILE A 62 -4.33 2.91 5.55
N ARG A 63 -4.90 4.13 5.55
CA ARG A 63 -5.04 4.95 6.75
C ARG A 63 -5.93 4.28 7.79
N LEU A 64 -7.12 3.83 7.39
CA LEU A 64 -8.08 3.19 8.29
C LEU A 64 -7.51 1.90 8.90
N GLN A 65 -6.79 1.11 8.12
CA GLN A 65 -6.14 -0.11 8.64
C GLN A 65 -5.02 0.22 9.63
N ALA A 66 -4.21 1.25 9.35
CA ALA A 66 -3.17 1.70 10.28
C ALA A 66 -3.77 2.23 11.59
N GLU A 67 -4.83 3.05 11.50
CA GLU A 67 -5.58 3.57 12.65
C GLU A 67 -6.20 2.44 13.50
N ARG A 68 -6.84 1.47 12.84
CA ARG A 68 -7.42 0.29 13.50
C ARG A 68 -6.35 -0.52 14.24
N LEU A 69 -5.23 -0.81 13.58
CA LEU A 69 -4.14 -1.58 14.18
C LEU A 69 -3.51 -0.84 15.38
N ALA A 70 -3.34 0.47 15.27
CA ALA A 70 -2.84 1.27 16.39
C ALA A 70 -3.80 1.23 17.57
N GLN A 71 -5.10 1.40 17.34
CA GLN A 71 -6.13 1.33 18.37
C GLN A 71 -6.19 -0.05 19.05
N GLU A 72 -6.14 -1.13 18.27
CA GLU A 72 -6.12 -2.52 18.78
C GLU A 72 -4.92 -2.79 19.70
N ASN A 73 -3.80 -2.07 19.50
CA ASN A 73 -2.58 -2.21 20.29
C ASN A 73 -2.36 -1.07 21.31
N GLY A 74 -3.33 -0.15 21.47
CA GLY A 74 -3.21 0.98 22.39
C GLY A 74 -2.11 1.99 22.03
N LEU A 75 -1.78 2.13 20.74
CA LEU A 75 -0.76 3.04 20.22
C LEU A 75 -1.39 4.37 19.75
N GLU A 76 -0.70 5.48 19.99
CA GLU A 76 -1.08 6.80 19.47
C GLU A 76 -0.37 7.06 18.13
N ILE A 77 -1.11 7.57 17.14
CA ILE A 77 -0.55 7.92 15.82
C ILE A 77 -0.16 9.40 15.82
N GLU A 78 1.14 9.66 15.61
CA GLU A 78 1.65 11.00 15.37
C GLU A 78 1.74 11.30 13.85
N PHE A 79 1.13 12.40 13.42
CA PHE A 79 1.22 12.87 12.04
C PHE A 79 2.35 13.89 11.89
N ILE A 80 3.48 13.47 11.32
CA ILE A 80 4.61 14.36 11.03
C ILE A 80 4.23 15.32 9.90
N ARG A 81 4.04 16.60 10.22
CA ARG A 81 3.83 17.67 9.24
C ARG A 81 5.19 18.28 8.88
N LYS A 82 5.53 18.35 7.60
CA LYS A 82 6.67 19.16 7.15
C LYS A 82 6.34 20.64 7.35
N LYS A 83 7.25 21.38 7.98
CA LYS A 83 7.30 22.85 7.92
C LYS A 83 7.80 23.31 6.56
#